data_AF-A0A2N1LAM8-F1
#
_entry.id   AF-A0A2N1LAM8-F1
#
_cell.length_a   1.000
_cell.length_b   1.000
_cell.length_c   1.000
_cell.angle_alpha   90.00
_cell.angle_beta   90.00
_cell.angle_gamma   90.00
#
_symmetry.space_group_name_H-M   'P 1'
#
loop_
_entity.id
_entity.type
_entity.pdbx_description
1 polymer ?
#
loop_
_entity_poly.entity_id
_entity_poly.type
_entity_poly.pdbx_seq_one_letter_code
_entity_poly.pdbx_strand_id
1 'polypeptide(L)'
;MIERSLELREALDNIAIADRDLRQWELIDAEWDLLKQIKKLLYIFLRATLHISHGRYPTIENSIPIFNWIMDKIEDFDKEANIDEIVKKAACNAMEKLKKYYQYTDGIIYTIST
;
A
#
# COMPACT_ATOMS: atom_id res chain seq x y z
N MET A 1 6.64 -5.91 -7.62
CA MET A 1 6.07 -5.84 -8.98
C MET A 1 5.94 -4.39 -9.44
N ILE A 2 5.06 -3.56 -8.85
CA ILE A 2 4.86 -2.15 -9.26
C ILE A 2 6.14 -1.32 -9.25
N GLU A 3 6.96 -1.45 -8.20
CA GLU A 3 8.27 -0.77 -8.14
C GLU A 3 9.18 -1.15 -9.32
N ARG A 4 9.26 -2.45 -9.63
CA ARG A 4 10.05 -2.95 -10.75
C ARG A 4 9.48 -2.49 -12.10
N SER A 5 8.16 -2.44 -12.24
CA SER A 5 7.49 -1.92 -13.44
C SER A 5 7.81 -0.43 -13.65
N LEU A 6 7.87 0.36 -12.58
CA LEU A 6 8.26 1.78 -12.66
C LEU A 6 9.73 1.97 -13.03
N GLU A 7 10.64 1.11 -12.53
CA GLU A 7 12.05 1.10 -12.93
C GLU A 7 12.26 0.73 -14.40
N LEU A 8 11.43 -0.19 -14.90
CA LEU A 8 11.51 -0.71 -16.28
C LEU A 8 10.58 0.01 -17.24
N ARG A 9 10.05 1.18 -16.88
CA ARG A 9 9.06 1.92 -17.67
C ARG A 9 9.48 2.05 -19.15
N GLU A 10 10.68 2.58 -19.40
CA GLU A 10 11.18 2.77 -20.77
C GLU A 10 11.29 1.44 -21.55
N ALA A 11 11.73 0.37 -20.88
CA ALA A 11 11.80 -0.94 -21.50
C ALA A 11 10.41 -1.51 -21.82
N LEU A 12 9.42 -1.28 -20.95
CA LEU A 12 8.04 -1.71 -21.15
C LEU A 12 7.38 -0.94 -22.29
N ASP A 13 7.56 0.38 -22.34
CA ASP A 13 7.04 1.24 -23.41
C ASP A 13 7.67 0.84 -24.77
N ASN A 14 8.98 0.59 -24.80
CA ASN A 14 9.67 0.12 -26.01
C ASN A 14 9.16 -1.24 -26.51
N ILE A 15 8.88 -2.18 -25.60
CA ILE A 15 8.33 -3.49 -25.96
C ILE A 15 6.90 -3.36 -26.49
N ALA A 16 6.07 -2.52 -25.86
CA ALA A 16 4.70 -2.27 -26.31
C ALA A 16 4.64 -1.60 -27.69
N ILE A 17 5.63 -0.75 -28.02
CA ILE A 17 5.77 -0.13 -29.35
C ILE A 17 6.26 -1.14 -30.39
N ALA A 18 7.22 -2.01 -30.02
CA ALA A 18 7.84 -2.97 -30.93
C ALA A 18 6.89 -4.13 -31.33
N ASP A 19 6.01 -4.55 -30.42
CA ASP A 19 5.06 -5.64 -30.64
C ASP A 19 3.63 -5.11 -30.80
N ARG A 20 3.03 -5.34 -31.98
CA ARG A 20 1.66 -4.88 -32.28
C ARG A 20 0.61 -5.45 -31.35
N ASP A 21 0.81 -6.68 -30.85
CA ASP A 21 -0.16 -7.34 -29.98
C ASP A 21 -0.13 -6.75 -28.56
N LEU A 22 1.00 -6.12 -28.19
CA LEU A 22 1.22 -5.50 -26.89
C LEU A 22 0.83 -4.02 -26.82
N ARG A 23 0.70 -3.37 -27.99
CA ARG A 23 0.37 -1.94 -28.06
C ARG A 23 -0.94 -1.54 -27.39
N GLN A 24 -1.91 -2.45 -27.34
CA GLN A 24 -3.18 -2.24 -26.62
C GLN A 24 -3.01 -2.14 -25.08
N TRP A 25 -1.86 -2.57 -24.55
CA TRP A 25 -1.51 -2.56 -23.13
C TRP A 25 -0.51 -1.44 -22.78
N GLU A 26 -0.20 -0.57 -23.73
CA GLU A 26 0.65 0.60 -23.50
C GLU A 26 -0.01 1.53 -22.47
N LEU A 27 0.72 1.84 -21.40
CA LEU A 27 0.23 2.72 -20.35
C LEU A 27 0.51 4.18 -20.70
N ILE A 28 -0.48 5.02 -20.52
CA ILE A 28 -0.30 6.48 -20.68
C ILE A 28 0.37 7.10 -19.45
N ASP A 29 0.91 8.30 -19.59
CA ASP A 29 1.57 9.03 -18.49
C ASP A 29 0.72 9.12 -17.21
N ALA A 30 -0.58 9.37 -17.37
CA ALA A 30 -1.51 9.45 -16.25
C ALA A 30 -1.63 8.12 -15.47
N GLU A 31 -1.57 6.98 -16.17
CA GLU A 31 -1.62 5.65 -15.55
C GLU A 31 -0.30 5.31 -14.85
N TRP A 32 0.84 5.76 -15.41
CA TRP A 32 2.12 5.68 -14.73
C TRP A 32 2.16 6.52 -13.45
N ASP A 33 1.55 7.70 -13.45
CA ASP A 33 1.42 8.53 -12.26
C ASP A 33 0.47 7.91 -11.22
N LEU A 34 -0.63 7.31 -11.68
CA LEU A 34 -1.52 6.51 -10.83
C LEU A 34 -0.75 5.35 -10.15
N LEU A 35 0.08 4.62 -10.89
CA LEU A 35 0.93 3.55 -10.34
C LEU A 35 1.91 4.05 -9.29
N LYS A 36 2.47 5.26 -9.44
CA LYS A 36 3.32 5.87 -8.41
C LYS A 36 2.53 6.16 -7.14
N GLN A 37 1.30 6.65 -7.25
CA GLN A 37 0.44 6.89 -6.09
C GLN A 37 0.05 5.58 -5.39
N ILE A 38 -0.30 4.55 -6.16
CA ILE A 38 -0.56 3.20 -5.62
C ILE A 38 0.69 2.65 -4.91
N LYS A 39 1.88 2.82 -5.49
CA LYS A 39 3.14 2.41 -4.85
C LYS A 39 3.30 3.08 -3.48
N LYS A 40 3.06 4.40 -3.38
CA LYS A 40 3.16 5.13 -2.10
C LYS A 40 2.22 4.54 -1.04
N LEU A 41 0.95 4.32 -1.38
CA LEU A 41 -0.03 3.73 -0.46
C LEU A 41 0.40 2.33 -0.01
N LEU A 42 0.83 1.46 -0.94
CA LEU A 42 1.30 0.11 -0.62
C LEU A 42 2.58 0.09 0.22
N TYR A 43 3.42 1.12 0.11
CA TYR A 43 4.66 1.22 0.88
C TYR A 43 4.41 1.33 2.38
N ILE A 44 3.28 1.92 2.79
CA ILE A 44 2.85 1.97 4.20
C ILE A 44 2.72 0.53 4.74
N PHE A 45 1.97 -0.33 4.02
CA PHE A 45 1.77 -1.73 4.39
C PHE A 45 3.06 -2.55 4.32
N LEU A 46 3.93 -2.28 3.34
CA LEU A 46 5.22 -2.95 3.23
C LEU A 46 6.07 -2.70 4.48
N ARG A 47 6.17 -1.45 4.94
CA ARG A 47 6.93 -1.10 6.14
C ARG A 47 6.40 -1.79 7.38
N ALA A 48 5.07 -1.78 7.56
CA ALA A 48 4.43 -2.45 8.68
C ALA A 48 4.68 -3.96 8.66
N THR A 49 4.49 -4.60 7.50
CA THR A 49 4.73 -6.04 7.32
C THR A 49 6.19 -6.40 7.60
N LEU A 50 7.13 -5.66 7.04
CA LEU A 50 8.55 -5.88 7.30
C LEU A 50 8.85 -5.79 8.79
N HIS A 51 8.31 -4.78 9.49
CA HIS A 51 8.49 -4.64 10.93
C HIS A 51 8.01 -5.87 11.71
N ILE A 52 6.80 -6.37 11.42
CA ILE A 52 6.24 -7.59 12.06
C ILE A 52 7.06 -8.84 11.70
N SER A 53 7.52 -8.97 10.45
CA SER A 53 8.17 -10.19 9.97
C SER A 53 9.61 -10.39 10.48
N HIS A 54 10.23 -9.40 11.15
CA HIS A 54 11.62 -9.51 11.60
C HIS A 54 11.86 -10.59 12.68
N GLY A 55 10.80 -11.12 13.33
CA GLY A 55 10.86 -12.29 14.22
C GLY A 55 11.74 -12.17 15.47
N ARG A 56 12.34 -11.00 15.72
CA ARG A 56 13.27 -10.75 16.84
C ARG A 56 12.58 -10.33 18.13
N TYR A 57 11.31 -9.94 18.06
CA TYR A 57 10.52 -9.46 19.20
C TYR A 57 9.14 -10.11 19.18
N PRO A 58 8.47 -10.25 20.33
CA PRO A 58 7.08 -10.64 20.34
C PRO A 58 6.28 -9.67 19.46
N THR A 59 5.57 -10.20 18.48
CA THR A 59 4.84 -9.40 17.49
C THR A 59 3.41 -9.11 17.91
N ILE A 60 2.90 -9.86 18.90
CA ILE A 60 1.53 -9.76 19.41
C ILE A 60 1.33 -8.45 20.19
N GLU A 61 2.28 -8.09 21.07
CA GLU A 61 2.29 -6.80 21.80
C GLU A 61 2.31 -5.59 20.86
N ASN A 62 2.97 -5.73 19.70
CA ASN A 62 3.11 -4.66 18.73
C ASN A 62 1.92 -4.55 17.77
N SER A 63 0.94 -5.46 17.84
CA SER A 63 -0.21 -5.46 16.92
C SER A 63 -0.99 -4.13 16.96
N ILE A 64 -1.41 -3.67 18.14
CA ILE A 64 -2.17 -2.42 18.32
C ILE A 64 -1.36 -1.20 17.85
N PRO A 65 -0.11 -0.98 18.31
CA PRO A 65 0.73 0.10 17.81
C PRO A 65 0.88 0.11 16.28
N ILE A 66 0.99 -1.06 15.66
CA ILE A 66 1.15 -1.15 14.20
C ILE A 66 -0.14 -0.80 13.47
N PHE A 67 -1.29 -1.27 13.96
CA PHE A 67 -2.58 -0.85 13.40
C PHE A 67 -2.75 0.66 13.48
N ASN A 68 -2.50 1.26 14.64
CA ASN A 68 -2.59 2.72 14.82
C ASN A 68 -1.63 3.44 13.86
N TRP A 69 -0.38 2.98 13.77
CA TRP A 69 0.59 3.56 12.84
C TRP A 69 0.17 3.48 11.38
N ILE A 70 -0.39 2.34 10.93
CA ILE A 70 -0.90 2.22 9.55
C ILE A 70 -2.08 3.17 9.34
N MET A 71 -3.03 3.23 10.28
CA MET A 71 -4.20 4.11 10.19
C MET A 71 -3.77 5.58 10.10
N ASP A 72 -2.88 6.03 10.99
CA ASP A 72 -2.33 7.39 10.97
C ASP A 72 -1.67 7.71 9.63
N LYS A 73 -0.89 6.76 9.07
CA LYS A 73 -0.23 6.96 7.77
C LYS A 73 -1.19 7.03 6.60
N ILE A 74 -2.31 6.32 6.66
CA ILE A 74 -3.36 6.41 5.65
C ILE A 74 -4.10 7.74 5.77
N GLU A 75 -4.35 8.24 6.98
CA GLU A 75 -4.93 9.58 7.18
C GLU A 75 -4.01 10.70 6.73
N ASP A 76 -2.69 10.58 6.97
CA ASP A 76 -1.70 11.51 6.43
C ASP A 76 -1.69 11.47 4.89
N PHE A 77 -1.79 10.27 4.31
CA PHE A 77 -1.85 10.09 2.87
C PHE A 77 -3.09 10.77 2.28
N ASP A 78 -4.28 10.60 2.87
CA ASP A 78 -5.52 11.23 2.37
C ASP A 78 -5.48 12.78 2.36
N LYS A 79 -4.64 13.38 3.22
CA LYS A 79 -4.41 14.83 3.27
C LYS A 79 -3.45 15.33 2.18
N GLU A 80 -2.72 14.46 1.48
CA GLU A 80 -1.83 14.88 0.39
C GLU A 80 -2.66 15.46 -0.78
N ALA A 81 -2.24 16.62 -1.28
CA ALA A 81 -2.84 17.21 -2.47
C ALA A 81 -2.53 16.37 -3.72
N ASN A 82 -3.43 16.38 -4.70
CA ASN A 82 -3.27 15.73 -6.01
C ASN A 82 -3.25 14.19 -6.00
N ILE A 83 -3.87 13.54 -5.02
CA ILE A 83 -4.17 12.11 -5.10
C ILE A 83 -5.40 11.88 -5.98
N ASP A 84 -5.27 10.93 -6.90
CA ASP A 84 -6.35 10.46 -7.77
C ASP A 84 -7.48 9.83 -6.95
N GLU A 85 -8.72 10.07 -7.37
CA GLU A 85 -9.93 9.62 -6.68
C GLU A 85 -9.97 8.09 -6.50
N ILE A 86 -9.44 7.33 -7.46
CA ILE A 86 -9.36 5.87 -7.38
C ILE A 86 -8.45 5.45 -6.22
N VAL A 87 -7.33 6.16 -6.03
CA VAL A 87 -6.37 5.86 -4.96
C VAL A 87 -6.93 6.29 -3.61
N LYS A 88 -7.65 7.42 -3.53
CA LYS A 88 -8.39 7.80 -2.31
C LYS A 88 -9.42 6.76 -1.92
N LYS A 89 -10.21 6.27 -2.89
CA LYS A 89 -11.17 5.19 -2.64
C LYS A 89 -10.47 3.92 -2.17
N ALA A 90 -9.32 3.58 -2.75
CA ALA A 90 -8.52 2.44 -2.28
C ALA A 90 -8.01 2.63 -0.84
N ALA A 91 -7.55 3.83 -0.47
CA ALA A 91 -7.14 4.18 0.88
C ALA A 91 -8.31 4.08 1.88
N CYS A 92 -9.49 4.59 1.51
CA CYS A 92 -10.71 4.48 2.32
C CYS A 92 -11.11 3.01 2.55
N ASN A 93 -11.15 2.19 1.49
CA ASN A 93 -11.42 0.76 1.60
C ASN A 93 -10.39 0.04 2.49
N ALA A 94 -9.13 0.46 2.41
CA ALA A 94 -8.07 -0.10 3.26
C ALA A 94 -8.29 0.28 4.73
N MET A 95 -8.65 1.53 5.03
CA MET A 95 -9.02 2.01 6.37
C MET A 95 -10.20 1.23 6.96
N GLU A 96 -11.28 1.04 6.18
CA GLU A 96 -12.43 0.24 6.60
C GLU A 96 -12.03 -1.19 6.96
N LYS A 97 -11.18 -1.80 6.13
CA LYS A 97 -10.68 -3.15 6.36
C LYS A 97 -9.80 -3.22 7.61
N LEU A 98 -8.94 -2.23 7.85
CA LEU A 98 -8.13 -2.15 9.06
C LEU A 98 -9.00 -2.02 10.31
N LYS A 99 -10.01 -1.13 10.31
CA LYS A 99 -10.96 -0.99 11.42
C LYS A 99 -11.69 -2.29 11.73
N LYS A 100 -12.11 -3.02 10.69
CA LYS A 100 -12.72 -4.35 10.83
C LYS A 100 -11.79 -5.36 11.49
N TYR A 101 -10.48 -5.32 11.24
CA TYR A 101 -9.55 -6.24 11.90
C TYR A 101 -9.12 -5.77 13.29
N TYR A 102 -9.05 -4.46 13.49
CA TYR A 102 -8.74 -3.84 14.77
C TYR A 102 -9.73 -4.22 15.88
N GLN A 103 -11.01 -4.40 15.57
CA GLN A 103 -11.99 -4.87 16.58
C GLN A 103 -11.62 -6.24 17.20
N TYR A 104 -10.79 -7.05 16.53
CA TYR A 104 -10.34 -8.35 17.05
C TYR A 104 -9.07 -8.25 17.90
N THR A 105 -8.41 -7.08 17.95
CA THR A 105 -7.29 -6.84 18.86
C THR A 105 -7.75 -6.52 20.29
N ASP A 106 -9.05 -6.40 20.55
CA ASP A 106 -9.62 -6.32 21.91
C ASP A 106 -9.65 -7.68 22.64
N GLY A 107 -9.21 -8.76 21.99
CA GLY A 107 -9.06 -10.06 22.63
C GLY A 107 -8.04 -10.03 23.77
N ILE A 108 -8.32 -10.75 24.86
CA ILE A 108 -7.53 -10.80 26.11
C ILE A 108 -6.02 -10.95 25.85
N ILE A 109 -5.61 -11.70 24.83
CA ILE A 109 -4.21 -11.98 24.50
C ILE A 109 -3.44 -10.71 24.07
N TYR A 110 -4.08 -9.79 23.36
CA TYR A 110 -3.44 -8.57 22.85
C TYR A 110 -3.41 -7.46 23.91
N THR A 111 -4.46 -7.37 24.73
CA THR A 111 -4.57 -6.35 25.80
C THR A 111 -3.65 -6.63 26.98
N ILE A 112 -3.39 -7.89 27.34
CA ILE A 112 -2.43 -8.25 28.40
C ILE A 112 -0.97 -8.22 27.95
N SER A 113 -0.72 -8.14 26.64
CA SER A 113 0.63 -8.10 26.07
C SER A 113 1.14 -6.66 25.87
N THR A 114 0.30 -5.64 26.08
CA THR A 114 0.68 -4.22 26.03
C THR A 114 1.05 -3.73 27.41
#